data_AF-A0A8A1MKA2-F1
#
_entry.id   AF-A0A8A1MKA2-F1
#
_cell.length_a   1.000
_cell.length_b   1.000
_cell.length_c   1.000
_cell.angle_alpha   90.00
_cell.angle_beta   90.00
_cell.angle_gamma   90.00
#
_symmetry.space_group_name_H-M   'P 1'
#
loop_
_entity.id
_entity.type
_entity.pdbx_description
1 polymer ?
#
loop_
_entity_poly.entity_id
_entity_poly.type
_entity_poly.pdbx_seq_one_letter_code
_entity_poly.pdbx_strand_id
1 'polypeptide(L)'
;MASRNESLKELLLSMHSDGIEFDKGDERTIWRKIFLSGIFQAPIPPQYWVIDALDECTDFVSFFGPMLAKLDNSIPIHIFITSRPTAILQQQFYGLGTGRVVCEQISAADTLHDVRIFVEEKSMLLDVEP
;
A
#
# COMPACT_ATOMS: atom_id res chain seq x y z
N MET A 1 9.41 -7.13 -7.37
CA MET A 1 8.76 -8.46 -7.25
C MET A 1 8.74 -9.22 -8.57
N ALA A 2 8.03 -8.76 -9.62
CA ALA A 2 7.93 -9.51 -10.89
C ALA A 2 9.26 -9.59 -11.67
N SER A 3 10.06 -8.52 -11.72
CA SER A 3 11.34 -8.51 -12.45
C SER A 3 12.44 -9.37 -11.81
N ARG A 4 12.24 -9.87 -10.59
CA ARG A 4 13.19 -10.70 -9.84
C ARG A 4 12.66 -12.11 -9.54
N ASN A 5 11.46 -12.43 -10.02
CA ASN A 5 10.83 -13.72 -9.86
C ASN A 5 10.44 -14.23 -11.25
N GLU A 6 11.29 -15.08 -11.83
CA GLU A 6 11.12 -15.57 -13.20
C GLU A 6 9.79 -16.31 -13.37
N SER A 7 9.34 -17.06 -12.36
CA SER A 7 8.05 -17.76 -12.39
C SER A 7 6.86 -16.80 -12.47
N LEU A 8 6.90 -15.67 -11.74
CA LEU A 8 5.86 -14.64 -11.87
C LEU A 8 5.90 -13.94 -13.22
N LYS A 9 7.09 -13.74 -13.78
CA LYS A 9 7.24 -13.15 -15.12
C LYS A 9 6.69 -14.08 -16.19
N GLU A 10 7.03 -15.37 -16.14
CA GLU A 10 6.49 -16.40 -17.03
C GLU A 10 4.97 -16.50 -16.93
N LEU A 11 4.42 -16.45 -15.71
CA LEU A 11 2.98 -16.41 -15.47
C LEU A 11 2.31 -15.21 -16.15
N LEU A 12 2.86 -14.01 -16.00
CA LEU A 12 2.30 -12.82 -16.64
C LEU A 12 2.39 -12.89 -18.17
N LEU A 13 3.47 -13.46 -18.71
CA LEU A 13 3.63 -13.69 -20.14
C LEU A 13 2.67 -14.75 -20.69
N SER A 14 2.38 -15.81 -19.92
CA SER A 14 1.40 -16.82 -20.32
C SER A 14 0.00 -16.24 -20.32
N MET A 15 -0.38 -15.48 -19.29
CA MET A 15 -1.65 -14.76 -19.23
C MET A 15 -1.85 -13.85 -20.45
N HIS A 16 -0.82 -13.10 -20.83
CA HIS A 16 -0.86 -12.27 -22.04
C HIS A 16 -1.01 -13.12 -23.33
N SER A 17 -0.28 -14.23 -23.42
CA SER A 17 -0.36 -15.15 -24.57
C SER A 17 -1.74 -15.79 -24.72
N ASP A 18 -2.45 -16.00 -23.60
CA ASP A 18 -3.84 -16.49 -23.54
C ASP A 18 -4.88 -15.39 -23.88
N GLY A 19 -4.43 -14.19 -24.27
CA GLY A 19 -5.29 -13.08 -24.66
C GLY A 19 -5.87 -12.28 -23.48
N ILE A 20 -5.30 -12.42 -22.28
CA ILE A 20 -5.70 -11.58 -21.14
C ILE A 20 -5.13 -10.18 -21.35
N GLU A 21 -6.01 -9.25 -21.69
CA GLU A 21 -5.69 -7.83 -21.77
C GLU A 21 -5.73 -7.20 -20.36
N PHE A 22 -4.65 -6.50 -20.03
CA PHE A 22 -4.43 -5.83 -18.74
C PHE A 22 -4.80 -4.34 -18.77
N ASP A 23 -4.93 -3.75 -19.95
CA ASP A 23 -5.21 -2.34 -20.19
C ASP A 23 -6.70 -2.07 -20.50
N LYS A 24 -7.48 -3.12 -20.75
CA LYS A 24 -8.92 -3.04 -20.97
C LYS A 24 -9.67 -3.49 -19.71
N GLY A 25 -10.01 -2.53 -18.86
CA GLY A 25 -10.83 -2.73 -17.67
C GLY A 25 -10.68 -1.62 -16.64
N ASP A 26 -11.64 -1.55 -15.72
CA ASP A 26 -11.49 -0.74 -14.50
C ASP A 26 -10.39 -1.32 -13.59
N GLU A 27 -9.89 -0.49 -12.66
CA GLU A 27 -8.87 -0.84 -11.69
C GLU A 27 -9.19 -2.13 -10.92
N ARG A 28 -10.47 -2.37 -10.64
CA ARG A 28 -10.98 -3.59 -10.01
C ARG A 28 -10.79 -4.83 -10.87
N THR A 29 -11.06 -4.74 -12.16
CA THR A 29 -10.91 -5.86 -13.10
C THR A 29 -9.44 -6.20 -13.31
N ILE A 30 -8.60 -5.17 -13.41
CA ILE A 30 -7.14 -5.33 -13.49
C ILE A 30 -6.63 -6.03 -12.24
N TRP A 31 -7.02 -5.56 -11.04
CA TRP A 31 -6.63 -6.17 -9.77
C TRP A 31 -7.02 -7.66 -9.70
N ARG A 32 -8.27 -7.98 -9.99
CA ARG A 32 -8.77 -9.35 -9.94
C ARG A 32 -8.01 -10.28 -10.89
N LYS A 33 -7.81 -9.86 -12.15
CA LYS A 33 -7.13 -10.68 -13.17
C LYS A 33 -5.67 -10.92 -12.77
N ILE A 34 -4.92 -9.86 -12.50
CA ILE A 34 -3.46 -9.93 -12.34
C ILE A 34 -3.09 -10.48 -10.97
N PHE A 35 -3.70 -9.96 -9.91
CA PHE A 35 -3.28 -10.27 -8.54
C PHE A 35 -4.02 -11.49 -8.02
N LEU A 36 -5.36 -11.44 -7.94
CA LEU A 36 -6.13 -12.53 -7.32
C LEU A 36 -6.07 -13.82 -8.13
N SER A 37 -6.25 -13.76 -9.45
CA SER A 37 -6.26 -14.94 -10.33
C SER A 37 -4.89 -15.32 -10.87
N GLY A 38 -3.89 -14.45 -10.76
CA GLY A 38 -2.53 -14.68 -11.23
C GLY A 38 -1.54 -14.78 -10.07
N ILE A 39 -0.95 -13.64 -9.71
CA ILE A 39 0.20 -13.55 -8.79
C ILE A 39 -0.05 -14.30 -7.47
N PHE A 40 -1.23 -14.17 -6.87
CA PHE A 40 -1.54 -14.80 -5.59
C PHE A 40 -1.93 -16.28 -5.69
N GLN A 41 -2.11 -16.81 -6.90
CA GLN A 41 -2.25 -18.26 -7.12
C GLN A 41 -0.88 -18.96 -7.18
N ALA A 42 0.20 -18.21 -7.39
CA ALA A 42 1.55 -18.74 -7.37
C ALA A 42 2.10 -18.78 -5.93
N PRO A 43 3.00 -19.73 -5.59
CA PRO A 43 3.71 -19.71 -4.33
C PRO A 43 4.66 -18.50 -4.29
N ILE A 44 4.23 -17.45 -3.60
CA ILE A 44 5.01 -16.23 -3.40
C ILE A 44 5.60 -16.20 -1.99
N PRO A 45 6.83 -15.69 -1.82
CA PRO A 45 7.34 -15.41 -0.49
C PRO A 45 6.53 -14.27 0.16
N PRO A 46 6.63 -14.08 1.48
CA PRO A 46 6.01 -12.93 2.14
C PRO A 46 6.33 -11.60 1.48
N GLN A 47 5.32 -10.77 1.29
CA GLN A 47 5.41 -9.47 0.65
C GLN A 47 5.10 -8.37 1.64
N TYR A 48 5.87 -7.29 1.56
CA TYR A 48 5.70 -6.11 2.39
C TYR A 48 5.46 -4.92 1.48
N TRP A 49 4.29 -4.32 1.58
CA TRP A 49 3.90 -3.16 0.79
C TRP A 49 3.88 -1.93 1.68
N VAL A 50 4.54 -0.87 1.23
CA VAL A 50 4.48 0.45 1.85
C VAL A 50 3.71 1.34 0.89
N ILE A 51 2.57 1.84 1.34
CA ILE A 51 1.73 2.77 0.58
C ILE A 51 1.78 4.10 1.32
N ASP A 52 2.52 5.05 0.75
CA ASP A 52 2.67 6.38 1.33
C ASP A 52 1.55 7.31 0.84
N ALA A 53 1.06 8.17 1.72
CA ALA A 53 0.08 9.23 1.43
C ALA A 53 -1.19 8.75 0.72
N LEU A 54 -1.86 7.72 1.25
CA LEU A 54 -3.07 7.15 0.62
C LEU A 54 -4.20 8.19 0.42
N ASP A 55 -4.25 9.24 1.24
CA ASP A 55 -5.22 10.32 1.10
C ASP A 55 -5.05 11.17 -0.18
N GLU A 56 -3.90 11.11 -0.85
CA GLU A 56 -3.66 11.78 -2.14
C GLU A 56 -4.16 10.97 -3.34
N CYS A 57 -4.58 9.72 -3.13
CA CYS A 57 -5.15 8.88 -4.18
C CYS A 57 -6.57 9.35 -4.56
N THR A 58 -6.79 9.64 -5.84
CA THR A 58 -8.06 10.16 -6.37
C THR A 58 -9.26 9.27 -6.04
N ASP A 59 -9.07 7.94 -6.07
CA ASP A 59 -10.08 6.96 -5.67
C ASP A 59 -9.46 5.89 -4.78
N PHE A 60 -9.13 6.26 -3.54
CA PHE A 60 -8.69 5.27 -2.56
C PHE A 60 -9.82 4.29 -2.16
N VAL A 61 -11.10 4.61 -2.41
CA VAL A 61 -12.22 3.76 -1.93
C VAL A 61 -12.25 2.42 -2.68
N SER A 62 -11.96 2.42 -3.98
CA SER A 62 -11.83 1.18 -4.77
C SER A 62 -10.68 0.27 -4.32
N PHE A 63 -9.72 0.79 -3.56
CA PHE A 63 -8.67 -0.04 -2.95
C PHE A 63 -9.20 -0.90 -1.80
N PHE A 64 -10.14 -0.42 -0.99
CA PHE A 64 -10.59 -1.15 0.20
C PHE A 64 -11.47 -2.35 -0.12
N GLY A 65 -12.66 -2.12 -0.67
CA GLY A 65 -13.64 -3.19 -0.89
C GLY A 65 -13.21 -4.19 -1.97
N PRO A 66 -12.93 -3.72 -3.19
CA PRO A 66 -12.52 -4.59 -4.30
C PRO A 66 -11.18 -5.29 -4.12
N MET A 67 -10.20 -4.65 -3.46
CA MET A 67 -8.82 -5.15 -3.39
C MET A 67 -8.49 -5.72 -2.01
N LEU A 68 -8.46 -4.89 -0.97
CA LEU A 68 -8.04 -5.32 0.37
C LEU A 68 -9.00 -6.32 1.02
N ALA A 69 -10.32 -6.13 0.91
CA ALA A 69 -11.29 -7.03 1.53
C ALA A 69 -11.30 -8.44 0.91
N LYS A 70 -10.71 -8.59 -0.29
CA LYS A 70 -10.53 -9.89 -0.95
C LYS A 70 -9.25 -10.61 -0.56
N LEU A 71 -8.36 -9.97 0.19
CA LEU A 71 -7.19 -10.63 0.74
C LEU A 71 -7.62 -11.50 1.94
N ASP A 72 -7.34 -12.79 1.85
CA ASP A 72 -7.46 -13.72 2.96
C ASP A 72 -6.08 -14.01 3.59
N ASN A 73 -6.07 -14.73 4.71
CA ASN A 73 -4.84 -14.99 5.45
C ASN A 73 -3.93 -16.02 4.76
N SER A 74 -4.35 -16.63 3.64
CA SER A 74 -3.52 -17.54 2.85
C SER A 74 -2.52 -16.78 1.97
N ILE A 75 -2.82 -15.51 1.67
CA ILE A 75 -1.96 -14.65 0.86
C ILE A 75 -0.97 -13.94 1.80
N PRO A 76 0.35 -14.19 1.70
CA PRO A 76 1.32 -13.71 2.67
C PRO A 76 1.72 -12.25 2.39
N ILE A 77 0.77 -11.31 2.51
CA ILE A 77 0.99 -9.88 2.29
C ILE A 77 0.80 -9.11 3.60
N HIS A 78 1.78 -8.28 3.89
CA HIS A 78 1.76 -7.31 4.99
C HIS A 78 1.78 -5.91 4.38
N ILE A 79 0.82 -5.07 4.77
CA ILE A 79 0.65 -3.73 4.21
C ILE A 79 0.82 -2.72 5.33
N PHE A 80 1.73 -1.77 5.12
CA PHE A 80 1.87 -0.57 5.92
C PHE A 80 1.41 0.63 5.09
N ILE A 81 0.52 1.44 5.65
CA ILE A 81 -0.09 2.57 4.96
C ILE A 81 0.11 3.82 5.81
N THR A 82 0.56 4.90 5.18
CA THR A 82 0.53 6.25 5.77
C THR A 82 -0.55 7.08 5.08
N SER A 83 -1.15 8.00 5.83
CA SER A 83 -2.08 8.99 5.28
C SER A 83 -2.34 10.10 6.29
N ARG A 84 -2.87 11.23 5.82
CA ARG A 84 -3.55 12.18 6.73
C ARG A 84 -4.84 11.55 7.26
N PRO A 85 -5.20 11.83 8.53
CA PRO A 85 -6.43 11.30 9.09
C PRO A 85 -7.63 11.98 8.44
N THR A 86 -8.43 11.23 7.68
CA THR A 86 -9.72 11.69 7.15
C THR A 86 -10.84 10.76 7.64
N ALA A 87 -12.04 11.33 7.87
CA ALA A 87 -13.18 10.56 8.34
C ALA A 87 -13.57 9.43 7.37
N ILE A 88 -13.43 9.67 6.07
CA ILE A 88 -13.73 8.69 5.02
C ILE A 88 -12.73 7.52 5.10
N LEU A 89 -11.42 7.80 5.19
CA LEU A 89 -10.40 6.74 5.32
C LEU A 89 -10.62 5.90 6.58
N GLN A 90 -10.88 6.56 7.72
CA GLN A 90 -11.18 5.85 8.96
C GLN A 90 -12.38 4.91 8.80
N GLN A 91 -13.47 5.38 8.18
CA GLN A 91 -14.64 4.54 7.89
C GLN A 91 -14.29 3.34 7.00
N GLN A 92 -13.47 3.52 5.97
CA GLN A 92 -13.04 2.42 5.11
C GLN A 92 -12.21 1.38 5.86
N PHE A 93 -11.27 1.81 6.72
CA PHE A 93 -10.49 0.89 7.55
C PHE A 93 -11.35 0.11 8.55
N TYR A 94 -12.32 0.75 9.19
CA TYR A 94 -13.29 0.05 10.05
C TYR A 94 -14.10 -0.99 9.27
N GLY A 95 -14.42 -0.72 8.01
CA GLY A 95 -15.15 -1.63 7.12
C GLY A 95 -14.41 -2.92 6.75
N LEU A 96 -13.09 -3.00 6.93
CA LEU A 96 -12.29 -4.20 6.64
C LEU A 96 -12.43 -5.31 7.69
N GLY A 97 -13.12 -5.03 8.80
CA GLY A 97 -13.38 -5.97 9.87
C GLY A 97 -12.37 -5.89 11.02
N THR A 98 -12.80 -6.36 12.19
CA THR A 98 -12.03 -6.31 13.43
C THR A 98 -10.82 -7.24 13.39
N GLY A 99 -9.65 -6.74 13.81
CA GLY A 99 -8.43 -7.54 13.99
C GLY A 99 -7.56 -7.72 12.74
N ARG A 100 -7.96 -7.16 11.59
CA ARG A 100 -7.16 -7.17 10.35
C ARG A 100 -6.32 -5.91 10.15
N VAL A 101 -6.71 -4.82 10.80
CA VAL A 101 -6.11 -3.50 10.64
C VAL A 101 -5.71 -2.98 12.02
N VAL A 102 -4.50 -2.46 12.12
CA VAL A 102 -4.04 -1.66 13.25
C VAL A 102 -3.87 -0.23 12.76
N CYS A 103 -4.57 0.70 13.37
CA CYS A 103 -4.49 2.12 13.03
C CYS A 103 -3.82 2.85 14.20
N GLU A 104 -2.68 3.48 13.92
CA GLU A 104 -1.99 4.36 14.85
C GLU A 104 -2.06 5.78 14.31
N GLN A 105 -2.22 6.76 15.21
CA GLN A 105 -2.24 8.17 14.85
C GLN A 105 -1.09 8.88 15.53
N ILE A 106 -0.26 9.55 14.73
CA ILE A 106 0.80 10.42 15.22
C ILE A 106 0.27 11.85 15.19
N SER A 107 0.17 12.48 16.36
CA SER A 107 -0.21 13.87 16.50
C SER A 107 1.01 14.79 16.41
N ALA A 108 0.77 16.09 16.19
CA ALA A 108 1.84 17.08 16.21
C ALA A 108 2.57 17.13 17.57
N ALA A 109 1.85 16.87 18.67
CA ALA A 109 2.43 16.86 20.02
C ALA A 109 3.45 15.73 20.20
N ASP A 110 3.20 14.57 19.58
CA ASP A 110 4.09 13.41 19.65
C ASP A 110 5.45 13.70 18.99
N THR A 111 5.44 14.49 17.91
CA THR A 111 6.66 14.81 17.15
C THR A 111 7.33 16.12 17.56
N LEU A 112 6.67 16.96 18.36
CA LEU A 112 7.12 18.34 18.62
C LEU A 112 8.50 18.39 19.30
N HIS A 113 8.76 17.46 20.22
CA HIS A 113 10.04 17.37 20.91
C HIS A 113 11.17 16.98 19.95
N ASP A 114 10.93 15.97 19.11
CA ASP A 114 11.91 15.48 18.14
C ASP A 114 12.22 16.54 17.08
N VAL A 115 11.19 17.22 16.57
CA VAL A 115 11.33 18.32 15.63
C VAL A 115 12.17 19.45 16.24
N ARG A 116 11.94 19.79 17.53
CA ARG A 116 12.75 20.80 18.22
C ARG A 116 14.22 20.39 18.28
N ILE A 117 14.50 19.18 18.76
CA ILE A 117 15.89 18.67 18.86
C ILE A 117 16.56 18.71 17.48
N PHE A 118 15.85 18.24 16.45
CA PHE A 118 16.36 18.24 15.09
C PHE A 118 16.69 19.66 14.60
N VAL A 119 15.80 20.62 14.80
CA VAL A 119 16.02 22.02 14.40
C VAL A 119 17.17 22.64 15.18
N GLU A 120 17.26 22.42 16.49
CA GLU A 120 18.35 22.94 17.32
C GLU A 120 19.71 22.37 16.90
N GLU A 121 19.80 21.06 16.66
CA GLU A 121 21.02 20.41 16.15
C GLU A 121 21.43 20.96 14.78
N LYS A 122 20.48 21.04 13.83
CA LYS A 122 20.78 21.51 12.48
C LYS A 122 21.05 23.01 12.40
N SER A 123 20.47 23.81 13.29
CA SER A 123 20.77 25.24 13.38
C SER A 123 22.21 25.51 13.83
N MET A 124 22.84 24.58 14.58
CA MET A 124 24.26 24.69 14.94
C MET A 124 25.22 24.42 13.76
N LEU A 125 24.72 23.87 12.66
CA LEU A 125 25.48 23.58 11.44
C LEU A 125 25.32 24.65 10.35
N LEU A 126 24.49 25.66 10.60
CA LEU A 126 24.32 26.79 9.68
C LEU A 126 25.30 27.90 10.08
N ASP A 127 26.37 28.07 9.31
CA ASP A 127 27.23 29.26 9.40
C ASP A 127 26.37 30.49 9.07
N VAL A 128 26.13 31.32 10.07
CA VAL A 128 25.51 32.63 9.87
C VAL A 128 26.63 33.57 9.42
N GLU A 129 26.75 33.81 8.11
CA GLU A 129 27.65 34.87 7.64
C GLU A 129 27.20 36.22 8.24
N PRO A 130 28.16 37.05 8.72
CA PRO A 130 27.91 38.26 9.50
C PRO A 130 27.24 39.40 8.74
#